data_AF-A0A139D3F4-F1
#
_entry.id   AF-A0A139D3F4-F1
#
_cell.length_a   1.000
_cell.length_b   1.000
_cell.length_c   1.000
_cell.angle_alpha   90.00
_cell.angle_beta   90.00
_cell.angle_gamma   90.00
#
_symmetry.space_group_name_H-M   'P 1'
#
loop_
_entity.id
_entity.type
_entity.pdbx_description
1 polymer ?
#
loop_
_entity_poly.entity_id
_entity_poly.type
_entity_poly.pdbx_seq_one_letter_code
_entity_poly.pdbx_strand_id
1 'polypeptide(L)'
;METSEFVIGQRWVSHNDSVLGLGIVTDVSGRRVTLGFPAADEERTYAIDNAPLSRIIFQLGEEIETFDGAKYIVRAVEDLDGVLMYHADDGENIHPISEVKLAGSVNFSAPHQRLFAGQFERNGAFRLRVATLQHLDRLRASPAQGLIGARTQHLPHQIYIANEVARRHAPRVLLADEVGLGKTIEAGLILHDQLQTGRAHRALIVVPDSLVHQWLVEMLRRFNLHFSIIDQSRYDALKDEEDDVDALVNHIFGGDDSVNPFESEQLVLCSLDFLVNSEKARKDAQAAGWDMMVVDEAHHLEWSPEQASPEYQVV
;
A
#
# COMPACT_ATOMS: atom_id res chain seq x y z
N MET A 1 -11.30 46.97 29.01
CA MET A 1 -11.11 46.75 27.57
C MET A 1 -11.24 45.25 27.39
N GLU A 2 -12.37 44.79 26.88
CA GLU A 2 -12.55 43.39 26.53
C GLU A 2 -11.59 43.09 25.37
N THR A 3 -10.60 42.23 25.62
CA THR A 3 -9.71 41.73 24.58
C THR A 3 -10.58 40.89 23.63
N SER A 4 -10.82 41.38 22.42
CA SER A 4 -11.45 40.60 21.35
C SER A 4 -10.66 39.30 21.16
N GLU A 5 -11.34 38.15 21.18
CA GLU A 5 -10.75 36.82 20.90
C GLU A 5 -10.13 36.73 19.50
N PHE A 6 -10.59 37.59 18.58
CA PHE A 6 -10.10 37.68 17.21
C PHE A 6 -8.96 38.69 17.08
N VAL A 7 -7.88 38.24 16.44
CA VAL A 7 -6.71 39.05 16.05
C VAL A 7 -6.55 38.98 14.54
N ILE A 8 -6.13 40.09 13.90
CA ILE A 8 -5.89 40.13 12.46
C ILE A 8 -4.77 39.14 12.10
N GLY A 9 -4.99 38.37 11.04
CA GLY A 9 -4.05 37.33 10.59
C GLY A 9 -4.38 35.92 11.08
N GLN A 10 -5.28 35.79 12.06
CA GLN A 10 -5.73 34.49 12.55
C GLN A 10 -6.52 33.71 11.49
N ARG A 11 -6.26 32.42 11.39
CA ARG A 11 -7.00 31.44 10.58
C ARG A 11 -8.18 30.78 11.32
N TRP A 12 -9.36 30.80 10.70
CA TRP A 12 -10.62 30.27 11.25
C TRP A 12 -11.47 29.60 10.17
N VAL A 13 -12.34 28.69 10.57
CA VAL A 13 -13.26 27.98 9.67
C VAL A 13 -14.70 28.29 10.04
N SER A 14 -15.56 28.47 9.04
CA SER A 14 -17.01 28.65 9.21
C SER A 14 -17.70 27.30 9.39
N HIS A 15 -18.51 27.16 10.45
CA HIS A 15 -19.33 25.96 10.67
C HIS A 15 -20.45 25.80 9.63
N ASN A 16 -20.98 26.93 9.18
CA ASN A 16 -22.17 26.94 8.33
C ASN A 16 -21.83 26.62 6.87
N ASP A 17 -20.57 26.79 6.48
CA ASP A 17 -20.15 26.61 5.11
C ASP A 17 -18.69 26.14 5.02
N SER A 18 -18.52 24.81 5.06
CA SER A 18 -17.22 24.18 4.92
C SER A 18 -16.61 24.30 3.52
N VAL A 19 -17.38 24.73 2.50
CA VAL A 19 -16.89 24.95 1.13
C VAL A 19 -16.00 26.19 1.06
N LEU A 20 -16.19 27.14 1.98
CA LEU A 20 -15.36 28.36 2.06
C LEU A 20 -13.90 28.07 2.42
N GLY A 21 -13.61 26.90 3.02
CA GLY A 21 -12.27 26.54 3.48
C GLY A 21 -11.82 27.38 4.68
N LEU A 22 -10.51 27.63 4.75
CA LEU A 22 -9.87 28.36 5.83
C LEU A 22 -9.86 29.86 5.54
N GLY A 23 -10.56 30.61 6.39
CA GLY A 23 -10.61 32.07 6.36
C GLY A 23 -9.50 32.70 7.18
N ILE A 24 -9.12 33.93 6.84
CA ILE A 24 -8.19 34.78 7.58
C ILE A 24 -8.91 36.02 8.09
N VAL A 25 -8.71 36.38 9.35
CA VAL A 25 -9.24 37.62 9.92
C VAL A 25 -8.56 38.82 9.24
N THR A 26 -9.33 39.61 8.49
CA THR A 26 -8.86 40.79 7.75
C THR A 26 -9.13 42.08 8.52
N ASP A 27 -10.23 42.15 9.27
CA ASP A 27 -10.63 43.32 10.05
C ASP A 27 -11.39 42.94 11.33
N VAL A 28 -11.17 43.72 12.38
CA VAL A 28 -11.91 43.61 13.65
C VAL A 28 -12.35 45.02 14.04
N SER A 29 -13.65 45.30 13.89
CA SER A 29 -14.20 46.64 14.11
C SER A 29 -15.44 46.60 14.99
N GLY A 30 -15.34 47.24 16.16
CA GLY A 30 -16.41 47.28 17.15
C GLY A 30 -16.79 45.88 17.64
N ARG A 31 -17.98 45.40 17.26
CA ARG A 31 -18.53 44.08 17.63
C ARG A 31 -18.60 43.12 16.44
N ARG A 32 -17.82 43.40 15.39
CA ARG A 32 -17.80 42.62 14.16
C ARG A 32 -16.38 42.16 13.84
N VAL A 33 -16.28 40.97 13.27
CA VAL A 33 -15.06 40.39 12.72
C VAL A 33 -15.31 40.08 11.25
N THR A 34 -14.36 40.44 10.39
CA THR A 34 -14.41 40.16 8.95
C THR A 34 -13.32 39.16 8.60
N LEU A 35 -13.69 38.12 7.84
CA LEU A 35 -12.80 37.08 7.37
C LEU A 35 -12.82 37.02 5.85
N GLY A 36 -11.64 37.02 5.24
CA GLY A 36 -11.47 36.66 3.83
C GLY A 36 -11.26 35.16 3.71
N PHE A 37 -11.92 34.51 2.75
CA PHE A 37 -11.84 33.08 2.44
C PHE A 37 -11.19 32.90 1.06
N PRO A 38 -9.84 32.78 0.98
CA PRO A 38 -9.13 32.79 -0.28
C PRO A 38 -9.50 31.62 -1.22
N ALA A 39 -9.92 30.48 -0.67
CA ALA A 39 -10.31 29.32 -1.45
C ALA A 39 -11.63 29.52 -2.23
N ALA A 40 -12.52 30.37 -1.71
CA ALA A 40 -13.81 30.68 -2.33
C ALA A 40 -13.85 32.07 -2.98
N ASP A 41 -12.77 32.86 -2.85
CA ASP A 41 -12.71 34.27 -3.25
C ASP A 41 -13.88 35.10 -2.67
N GLU A 42 -14.18 34.86 -1.39
CA GLU A 42 -15.28 35.51 -0.67
C GLU A 42 -14.82 36.19 0.61
N GLU A 43 -15.56 37.22 1.04
CA GLU A 43 -15.39 37.86 2.34
C GLU A 43 -16.70 37.81 3.14
N ARG A 44 -16.62 37.48 4.43
CA ARG A 44 -17.79 37.36 5.31
C ARG A 44 -17.54 38.13 6.61
N THR A 45 -18.54 38.87 7.05
CA THR A 45 -18.52 39.59 8.33
C THR A 45 -19.50 38.95 9.31
N TYR A 46 -19.03 38.66 10.51
CA TYR A 46 -19.78 38.05 11.60
C TYR A 46 -19.84 38.97 12.82
N ALA A 47 -20.87 38.83 13.65
CA ALA A 47 -20.89 39.47 14.96
C ALA A 47 -20.07 38.62 15.94
N ILE A 48 -19.13 39.23 16.68
CA ILE A 48 -18.15 38.53 17.54
C ILE A 48 -18.86 37.58 18.53
N ASP A 49 -19.88 38.06 19.23
CA ASP A 49 -20.59 37.31 20.28
C ASP A 49 -21.32 36.04 19.79
N ASN A 50 -21.53 35.87 18.48
CA ASN A 50 -22.26 34.73 17.91
C ASN A 50 -21.68 34.29 16.56
N ALA A 51 -20.38 34.46 16.35
CA ALA A 51 -19.73 34.05 15.13
C ALA A 51 -19.67 32.51 15.09
N PRO A 52 -20.24 31.83 14.06
CA PRO A 52 -20.19 30.38 13.91
C PRO A 52 -18.81 29.96 13.34
N LEU A 53 -17.75 30.37 14.04
CA LEU A 53 -16.37 30.21 13.63
C LEU A 53 -15.64 29.29 14.61
N SER A 54 -14.70 28.50 14.11
CA SER A 54 -13.76 27.77 14.95
C SER A 54 -12.32 28.00 14.54
N ARG A 55 -11.49 28.26 15.55
CA ARG A 55 -10.06 28.45 15.40
C ARG A 55 -9.43 27.12 15.01
N ILE A 56 -8.61 27.12 13.97
CA ILE A 56 -7.83 25.93 13.59
C ILE A 56 -6.40 26.11 14.08
N ILE A 57 -5.93 25.10 14.81
CA ILE A 57 -4.58 25.04 15.37
C ILE A 57 -4.01 23.67 15.00
N PHE A 58 -2.99 23.66 14.14
CA PHE A 58 -2.31 22.43 13.76
C PHE A 58 -1.39 21.95 14.89
N GLN A 59 -1.41 20.65 15.17
CA GLN A 59 -0.64 20.02 16.24
C GLN A 59 0.68 19.45 15.72
N LEU A 60 1.60 19.12 16.64
CA LEU A 60 2.86 18.44 16.28
C LEU A 60 2.58 17.15 15.48
N GLY A 61 3.29 16.99 14.37
CA GLY A 61 3.16 15.85 13.46
C GLY A 61 2.09 16.00 12.39
N GLU A 62 1.26 17.06 12.42
CA GLU A 62 0.30 17.34 11.35
C GLU A 62 0.97 18.00 10.15
N GLU A 63 0.48 17.69 8.94
CA GLU A 63 0.91 18.33 7.69
C GLU A 63 0.18 19.67 7.51
N ILE A 64 0.93 20.72 7.21
CA ILE A 64 0.43 22.03 6.80
C ILE A 64 0.86 22.34 5.37
N GLU A 65 0.02 23.08 4.65
CA GLU A 65 0.28 23.54 3.29
C GLU A 65 0.23 25.07 3.25
N THR A 66 1.18 25.70 2.58
CA THR A 66 1.23 27.16 2.38
C THR A 66 0.56 27.56 1.07
N PHE A 67 0.23 28.85 0.91
CA PHE A 67 -0.48 29.36 -0.29
C PHE A 67 0.27 29.14 -1.62
N ASP A 68 1.59 28.92 -1.56
CA ASP A 68 2.45 28.58 -2.70
C ASP A 68 2.51 27.08 -3.00
N GLY A 69 1.77 26.25 -2.25
CA GLY A 69 1.66 24.81 -2.44
C GLY A 69 2.75 23.98 -1.76
N ALA A 70 3.65 24.61 -0.99
CA ALA A 70 4.66 23.88 -0.23
C ALA A 70 4.06 23.20 1.01
N LYS A 71 4.54 21.99 1.31
CA LYS A 71 4.03 21.14 2.40
C LYS A 71 5.09 20.94 3.47
N TYR A 72 4.66 20.99 4.72
CA TYR A 72 5.54 20.87 5.88
C TYR A 72 4.90 20.06 7.00
N ILE A 73 5.71 19.42 7.84
CA ILE A 73 5.25 18.70 9.04
C ILE A 73 5.53 19.56 10.28
N VAL A 74 4.51 19.86 11.08
CA VAL A 74 4.64 20.70 12.27
C VAL A 74 5.51 20.03 13.34
N ARG A 75 6.55 20.72 13.82
CA ARG A 75 7.45 20.26 14.90
C ARG A 75 7.28 21.05 16.19
N ALA A 76 6.91 22.32 16.10
CA ALA A 76 6.55 23.14 17.26
C ALA A 76 5.58 24.25 16.84
N VAL A 77 4.85 24.78 17.82
CA VAL A 77 3.91 25.90 17.64
C VAL A 77 4.21 26.94 18.70
N GLU A 78 4.39 28.18 18.27
CA GLU A 78 4.59 29.34 19.13
C GLU A 78 3.45 30.34 18.90
N ASP A 79 2.93 30.94 19.97
CA ASP A 79 1.92 31.99 19.91
C ASP A 79 2.62 33.35 20.02
N LEU A 80 2.55 34.15 18.95
CA LEU A 80 3.12 35.49 18.87
C LEU A 80 1.97 36.51 18.81
N ASP A 81 1.62 37.03 19.99
CA ASP A 81 0.57 38.05 20.17
C ASP A 81 -0.81 37.65 19.57
N GLY A 82 -1.18 36.37 19.68
CA GLY A 82 -2.44 35.82 19.19
C GLY A 82 -2.38 35.25 17.77
N VAL A 83 -1.23 35.37 17.10
CA VAL A 83 -0.97 34.79 15.77
C VAL A 83 0.03 33.63 15.89
N LEU A 84 -0.31 32.49 15.31
CA LEU A 84 0.48 31.27 15.44
C LEU A 84 1.65 31.23 14.44
N MET A 85 2.81 30.83 14.97
CA MET A 85 4.05 30.56 14.25
C MET A 85 4.34 29.05 14.33
N TYR A 86 4.28 28.37 13.20
CA TYR A 86 4.58 26.95 13.09
C TYR A 86 6.04 26.76 12.71
N HIS A 87 6.81 26.06 13.54
CA HIS A 87 8.12 25.56 13.14
C HIS A 87 7.91 24.21 12.46
N ALA A 88 8.00 24.18 11.13
CA ALA A 88 7.61 23.04 10.32
C ALA A 88 8.74 22.55 9.42
N ASP A 89 8.80 21.24 9.23
CA ASP A 89 9.89 20.48 8.63
C ASP A 89 9.51 20.08 7.19
N ASP A 90 10.37 20.38 6.22
CA ASP A 90 10.20 19.99 4.80
C ASP A 90 10.91 18.67 4.44
N GLY A 91 11.55 18.01 5.41
CA GLY A 91 12.36 16.81 5.24
C GLY A 91 13.87 17.09 5.26
N GLU A 92 14.29 18.34 5.08
CA GLU A 92 15.69 18.76 5.16
C GLU A 92 15.94 19.76 6.29
N ASN A 93 15.07 20.77 6.43
CA ASN A 93 15.23 21.88 7.37
C ASN A 93 13.90 22.27 8.05
N ILE A 94 14.03 22.93 9.21
CA ILE A 94 12.90 23.49 9.95
C ILE A 94 12.73 24.96 9.59
N HIS A 95 11.54 25.33 9.11
CA HIS A 95 11.18 26.68 8.70
C HIS A 95 10.11 27.27 9.61
N PRO A 96 10.21 28.57 9.98
CA PRO A 96 9.13 29.28 10.65
C PRO A 96 8.05 29.72 9.64
N ILE A 97 6.88 29.10 9.72
CA ILE A 97 5.71 29.33 8.86
C ILE A 97 4.60 30.01 9.65
N SER A 98 4.24 31.24 9.25
CA SER A 98 3.15 31.97 9.91
C SER A 98 1.82 31.42 9.46
N GLU A 99 0.86 31.33 10.38
CA GLU A 99 -0.48 30.86 10.03
C GLU A 99 -1.14 31.68 8.90
N VAL A 100 -0.74 32.95 8.72
CA VAL A 100 -1.18 33.82 7.62
C VAL A 100 -0.84 33.23 6.26
N LYS A 101 0.27 32.49 6.17
CA LYS A 101 0.76 31.86 4.95
C LYS A 101 0.09 30.53 4.63
N LEU A 102 -0.78 30.02 5.50
CA LEU A 102 -1.45 28.75 5.26
C LEU A 102 -2.40 28.84 4.06
N ALA A 103 -2.48 27.75 3.30
CA ALA A 103 -3.39 27.60 2.18
C ALA A 103 -4.86 27.81 2.61
N GLY A 104 -5.68 28.26 1.66
CA GLY A 104 -7.14 28.39 1.85
C GLY A 104 -7.87 27.04 1.86
N SER A 105 -7.36 26.06 1.11
CA SER A 105 -7.89 24.69 1.10
C SER A 105 -7.35 23.91 2.29
N VAL A 106 -8.24 23.37 3.12
CA VAL A 106 -7.85 22.52 4.26
C VAL A 106 -8.49 21.15 4.15
N ASN A 107 -7.64 20.12 4.18
CA ASN A 107 -8.07 18.75 4.37
C ASN A 107 -8.05 18.43 5.87
N PHE A 108 -9.21 18.41 6.51
CA PHE A 108 -9.32 17.99 7.91
C PHE A 108 -9.12 16.48 8.01
N SER A 109 -7.88 16.04 8.27
CA SER A 109 -7.54 14.61 8.41
C SER A 109 -7.86 14.08 9.81
N ALA A 110 -7.72 14.92 10.84
CA ALA A 110 -7.90 14.52 12.22
C ALA A 110 -9.39 14.59 12.66
N PRO A 111 -9.92 13.58 13.37
CA PRO A 111 -11.34 13.55 13.77
C PRO A 111 -11.78 14.75 14.63
N HIS A 112 -10.90 15.29 15.47
CA HIS A 112 -11.20 16.44 16.32
C HIS A 112 -11.33 17.74 15.52
N GLN A 113 -10.51 17.92 14.47
CA GLN A 113 -10.63 19.07 13.56
C GLN A 113 -11.94 19.02 12.78
N ARG A 114 -12.32 17.84 12.27
CA ARG A 114 -13.62 17.62 11.61
C ARG A 114 -14.76 17.94 12.57
N LEU A 115 -14.67 17.52 13.83
CA LEU A 115 -15.66 17.82 14.87
C LEU A 115 -15.80 19.34 15.10
N PHE A 116 -14.69 20.06 15.26
CA PHE A 116 -14.70 21.52 15.48
C PHE A 116 -15.14 22.31 14.23
N ALA A 117 -14.89 21.77 13.04
CA ALA A 117 -15.38 22.32 11.78
C ALA A 117 -16.87 22.00 11.51
N GLY A 118 -17.57 21.33 12.42
CA GLY A 118 -18.97 20.94 12.24
C GLY A 118 -19.17 19.82 11.20
N GLN A 119 -18.10 19.13 10.81
CA GLN A 119 -18.14 18.00 9.88
C GLN A 119 -18.45 16.70 10.63
N PHE A 120 -19.74 16.39 10.73
CA PHE A 120 -20.21 15.17 11.37
C PHE A 120 -20.45 14.04 10.35
N GLU A 121 -20.02 12.84 10.71
CA GLU A 121 -20.42 11.63 9.98
C GLU A 121 -21.72 11.06 10.54
N ARG A 122 -22.43 10.28 9.73
CA ARG A 122 -23.61 9.54 10.19
C ARG A 122 -23.17 8.54 11.27
N ASN A 123 -23.93 8.45 12.37
CA ASN A 123 -23.62 7.52 13.46
C ASN A 123 -23.47 6.05 12.98
N GLY A 124 -24.24 5.65 11.96
CA GLY A 124 -24.12 4.32 11.34
C GLY A 124 -22.75 4.08 10.68
N ALA A 125 -22.16 5.09 10.03
CA ALA A 125 -20.84 4.98 9.42
C ALA A 125 -19.74 4.85 10.49
N PHE A 126 -19.84 5.63 11.57
CA PHE A 126 -18.94 5.51 12.71
C PHE A 126 -19.02 4.12 13.35
N ARG A 127 -20.23 3.61 13.63
CA ARG A 127 -20.45 2.26 14.17
C ARG A 127 -19.88 1.19 13.25
N LEU A 128 -20.10 1.31 11.94
CA LEU A 128 -19.55 0.39 10.96
C LEU A 128 -18.02 0.38 11.00
N ARG A 129 -17.38 1.55 11.01
CA ARG A 129 -15.92 1.67 11.10
C ARG A 129 -15.37 0.97 12.34
N VAL A 130 -15.96 1.19 13.51
CA VAL A 130 -15.57 0.53 14.76
C VAL A 130 -15.74 -0.99 14.66
N ALA A 131 -16.90 -1.45 14.19
CA ALA A 131 -17.17 -2.88 14.03
C ALA A 131 -16.21 -3.55 13.03
N THR A 132 -15.90 -2.89 11.91
CA THR A 132 -14.92 -3.36 10.93
C THR A 132 -13.54 -3.53 11.55
N LEU A 133 -13.05 -2.54 12.31
CA LEU A 133 -11.75 -2.62 12.98
C LEU A 133 -11.71 -3.76 14.01
N GLN A 134 -12.77 -3.92 14.82
CA GLN A 134 -12.89 -5.03 15.77
C GLN A 134 -12.92 -6.40 15.07
N HIS A 135 -13.61 -6.51 13.93
CA HIS A 135 -13.64 -7.73 13.15
C HIS A 135 -12.28 -8.05 12.52
N LEU A 136 -11.57 -7.05 11.99
CA LEU A 136 -10.22 -7.23 11.45
C LEU A 136 -9.23 -7.67 12.52
N ASP A 137 -9.27 -7.05 13.70
CA ASP A 137 -8.42 -7.43 14.84
C ASP A 137 -8.66 -8.88 15.26
N ARG A 138 -9.93 -9.27 15.46
CA ARG A 138 -10.31 -10.65 15.78
C ARG A 138 -9.84 -11.66 14.72
N LEU A 139 -9.92 -11.32 13.44
CA LEU A 139 -9.50 -12.21 12.35
C LEU A 139 -7.98 -12.35 12.29
N ARG A 140 -7.22 -11.27 12.51
CA ARG A 140 -5.75 -11.29 12.55
C ARG A 140 -5.20 -12.03 13.78
N ALA A 141 -5.89 -11.94 14.92
CA ALA A 141 -5.51 -12.68 16.11
C ALA A 141 -5.84 -14.19 16.03
N SER A 142 -6.57 -14.62 15.00
CA SER A 142 -6.99 -16.02 14.86
C SER A 142 -5.81 -16.93 14.49
N PRO A 143 -5.64 -18.09 15.14
CA PRO A 143 -4.64 -19.08 14.73
C PRO A 143 -4.93 -19.71 13.35
N ALA A 144 -6.12 -19.45 12.79
CA ALA A 144 -6.55 -19.91 11.49
C ALA A 144 -6.46 -18.82 10.41
N GLN A 145 -5.82 -17.67 10.70
CA GLN A 145 -5.49 -16.66 9.70
C GLN A 145 -4.78 -17.33 8.51
N GLY A 146 -5.08 -16.90 7.28
CA GLY A 146 -4.45 -17.44 6.07
C GLY A 146 -4.97 -18.81 5.60
N LEU A 147 -5.54 -19.63 6.49
CA LEU A 147 -5.90 -21.02 6.17
C LEU A 147 -7.38 -21.25 5.82
N ILE A 148 -8.27 -20.33 6.21
CA ILE A 148 -9.73 -20.49 6.06
C ILE A 148 -10.33 -19.76 4.85
N GLY A 149 -9.55 -18.93 4.16
CA GLY A 149 -10.04 -18.13 3.03
C GLY A 149 -10.15 -18.91 1.72
N ALA A 150 -9.46 -20.06 1.62
CA ALA A 150 -9.44 -20.87 0.42
C ALA A 150 -10.78 -21.57 0.19
N ARG A 151 -11.25 -21.60 -1.07
CA ARG A 151 -12.47 -22.30 -1.52
C ARG A 151 -12.18 -23.79 -1.73
N THR A 152 -11.74 -24.45 -0.67
CA THR A 152 -11.40 -25.88 -0.63
C THR A 152 -12.17 -26.59 0.47
N GLN A 153 -12.26 -27.91 0.41
CA GLN A 153 -12.73 -28.66 1.56
C GLN A 153 -11.62 -28.66 2.63
N HIS A 154 -11.97 -28.36 3.87
CA HIS A 154 -10.99 -28.34 4.97
C HIS A 154 -10.71 -29.76 5.47
N LEU A 155 -9.96 -30.53 4.69
CA LEU A 155 -9.53 -31.86 5.09
C LEU A 155 -8.49 -31.74 6.23
N PRO A 156 -8.66 -32.45 7.36
CA PRO A 156 -7.81 -32.26 8.54
C PRO A 156 -6.30 -32.43 8.27
N HIS A 157 -5.91 -33.40 7.42
CA HIS A 157 -4.50 -33.63 7.09
C HIS A 157 -3.90 -32.45 6.31
N GLN A 158 -4.64 -31.89 5.34
CA GLN A 158 -4.18 -30.75 4.54
C GLN A 158 -4.02 -29.49 5.39
N ILE A 159 -4.98 -29.20 6.27
CA ILE A 159 -4.91 -28.06 7.18
C ILE A 159 -3.78 -28.20 8.18
N TYR A 160 -3.55 -29.42 8.69
CA TYR A 160 -2.44 -29.70 9.60
C TYR A 160 -1.09 -29.42 8.92
N ILE A 161 -0.87 -29.97 7.72
CA ILE A 161 0.36 -29.75 6.94
C ILE A 161 0.54 -28.26 6.66
N ALA A 162 -0.50 -27.59 6.15
CA ALA A 162 -0.43 -26.17 5.84
C ALA A 162 -0.07 -25.33 7.07
N ASN A 163 -0.71 -25.55 8.22
CA ASN A 163 -0.41 -24.82 9.47
C ASN A 163 1.02 -25.09 9.99
N GLU A 164 1.48 -26.34 9.94
CA GLU A 164 2.83 -26.71 10.39
C GLU A 164 3.93 -26.10 9.51
N VAL A 165 3.71 -26.05 8.19
CA VAL A 165 4.67 -25.49 7.24
C VAL A 165 4.62 -23.96 7.25
N ALA A 166 3.43 -23.36 7.25
CA ALA A 166 3.20 -21.92 7.23
C ALA A 166 3.88 -21.18 8.39
N ARG A 167 3.93 -21.80 9.57
CA ARG A 167 4.54 -21.19 10.76
C ARG A 167 6.05 -21.01 10.65
N ARG A 168 6.73 -21.79 9.80
CA ARG A 168 8.19 -21.72 9.62
C ARG A 168 8.58 -20.47 8.86
N HIS A 169 9.73 -19.91 9.20
CA HIS A 169 10.35 -18.85 8.40
C HIS A 169 11.06 -19.49 7.20
N ALA A 170 10.77 -19.01 5.98
CA ALA A 170 11.30 -19.56 4.72
C ALA A 170 11.22 -21.10 4.62
N PRO A 171 10.00 -21.68 4.59
CA PRO A 171 9.83 -23.13 4.61
C PRO A 171 10.42 -23.79 3.36
N ARG A 172 11.28 -24.80 3.58
CA ARG A 172 11.75 -25.72 2.54
C ARG A 172 11.20 -27.10 2.85
N VAL A 173 10.20 -27.55 2.09
CA VAL A 173 9.48 -28.80 2.34
C VAL A 173 9.26 -29.57 1.06
N LEU A 174 9.25 -30.90 1.17
CA LEU A 174 8.85 -31.80 0.10
C LEU A 174 7.50 -32.41 0.46
N LEU A 175 6.47 -32.12 -0.35
CA LEU A 175 5.16 -32.76 -0.23
C LEU A 175 5.18 -34.04 -1.07
N ALA A 176 5.25 -35.19 -0.41
CA ALA A 176 5.43 -36.50 -1.04
C ALA A 176 4.25 -37.45 -0.76
N ASP A 177 3.08 -36.90 -0.46
CA ASP A 177 1.85 -37.67 -0.24
C ASP A 177 1.42 -38.44 -1.50
N GLU A 178 0.59 -39.45 -1.32
CA GLU A 178 0.05 -40.27 -2.41
C GLU A 178 -0.63 -39.40 -3.49
N VAL A 179 -0.63 -39.91 -4.73
CA VAL A 179 -1.29 -39.24 -5.85
C VAL A 179 -2.78 -39.11 -5.55
N GLY A 180 -3.32 -37.90 -5.68
CA GLY A 180 -4.74 -37.60 -5.41
C GLY A 180 -5.07 -37.15 -3.98
N LEU A 181 -4.10 -37.12 -3.05
CA LEU A 181 -4.33 -36.59 -1.68
C LEU A 181 -4.37 -35.05 -1.60
N GLY A 182 -4.09 -34.36 -2.71
CA GLY A 182 -4.26 -32.92 -2.81
C GLY A 182 -3.01 -32.10 -2.50
N LYS A 183 -1.82 -32.57 -2.89
CA LYS A 183 -0.55 -31.82 -2.80
C LYS A 183 -0.65 -30.40 -3.35
N THR A 184 -1.34 -30.20 -4.48
CA THR A 184 -1.60 -28.87 -5.07
C THR A 184 -2.42 -27.97 -4.14
N ILE A 185 -3.38 -28.55 -3.41
CA ILE A 185 -4.19 -27.82 -2.42
C ILE A 185 -3.34 -27.44 -1.21
N GLU A 186 -2.50 -28.34 -0.72
CA GLU A 186 -1.60 -28.09 0.40
C GLU A 186 -0.58 -27.00 0.04
N ALA A 187 0.06 -27.10 -1.14
CA ALA A 187 0.96 -26.06 -1.65
C ALA A 187 0.25 -24.71 -1.78
N GLY A 188 -0.98 -24.69 -2.33
CA GLY A 188 -1.78 -23.49 -2.43
C GLY A 188 -2.18 -22.89 -1.07
N LEU A 189 -2.49 -23.72 -0.07
CA LEU A 189 -2.77 -23.28 1.30
C LEU A 189 -1.53 -22.64 1.96
N ILE A 190 -0.36 -23.26 1.80
CA ILE A 190 0.91 -22.73 2.31
C ILE A 190 1.24 -21.38 1.66
N LEU A 191 1.14 -21.31 0.33
CA LEU A 191 1.38 -20.10 -0.43
C LEU A 191 0.39 -18.99 -0.04
N HIS A 192 -0.90 -19.30 0.03
CA HIS A 192 -1.94 -18.35 0.41
C HIS A 192 -1.72 -17.80 1.82
N ASP A 193 -1.35 -18.66 2.78
CA ASP A 193 -1.02 -18.22 4.14
C ASP A 193 0.17 -17.24 4.16
N GLN A 194 1.25 -17.57 3.47
CA GLN A 194 2.48 -16.76 3.46
C GLN A 194 2.25 -15.38 2.82
N LEU A 195 1.42 -15.32 1.77
CA LEU A 195 0.98 -14.07 1.15
C LEU A 195 0.05 -13.26 2.09
N GLN A 196 -0.95 -13.91 2.71
CA GLN A 196 -1.91 -13.24 3.60
C GLN A 196 -1.29 -12.72 4.91
N THR A 197 -0.20 -13.34 5.35
CA THR A 197 0.56 -12.91 6.53
C THR A 197 1.68 -11.92 6.20
N GLY A 198 1.89 -11.59 4.92
CA GLY A 198 2.94 -10.68 4.46
C GLY A 198 4.36 -11.22 4.62
N ARG A 199 4.50 -12.55 4.78
CA ARG A 199 5.79 -13.24 4.90
C ARG A 199 6.44 -13.49 3.54
N ALA A 200 5.61 -13.58 2.50
CA ALA A 200 6.03 -13.59 1.11
C ALA A 200 5.24 -12.51 0.36
N HIS A 201 5.88 -11.86 -0.59
CA HIS A 201 5.27 -10.95 -1.55
C HIS A 201 5.45 -11.48 -2.97
N ARG A 202 6.57 -12.18 -3.23
CA ARG A 202 6.93 -12.72 -4.54
C ARG A 202 6.96 -14.24 -4.52
N ALA A 203 6.25 -14.87 -5.46
CA ALA A 203 6.22 -16.32 -5.59
C ALA A 203 6.35 -16.79 -7.04
N LEU A 204 7.18 -17.81 -7.23
CA LEU A 204 7.36 -18.51 -8.50
C LEU A 204 6.78 -19.91 -8.41
N ILE A 205 5.94 -20.28 -9.38
CA ILE A 205 5.47 -21.65 -9.56
C ILE A 205 6.07 -22.20 -10.86
N VAL A 206 6.80 -23.30 -10.75
CA VAL A 206 7.42 -24.02 -11.87
C VAL A 206 6.75 -25.38 -11.98
N VAL A 207 6.13 -25.64 -13.12
CA VAL A 207 5.32 -26.86 -13.35
C VAL A 207 5.64 -27.44 -14.74
N PRO A 208 5.30 -28.70 -15.02
CA PRO A 208 5.28 -29.21 -16.40
C PRO A 208 4.32 -28.40 -17.28
N ASP A 209 4.62 -28.28 -18.58
CA ASP A 209 3.81 -27.55 -19.57
C ASP A 209 2.31 -27.91 -19.50
N SER A 210 2.01 -29.21 -19.34
CA SER A 210 0.66 -29.74 -19.28
C SER A 210 -0.16 -29.27 -18.07
N LEU A 211 0.50 -28.84 -16.99
CA LEU A 211 -0.13 -28.45 -15.73
C LEU A 211 -0.23 -26.93 -15.54
N VAL A 212 0.41 -26.11 -16.38
CA VAL A 212 0.39 -24.63 -16.28
C VAL A 212 -1.04 -24.09 -16.15
N HIS A 213 -1.93 -24.45 -17.07
CA HIS A 213 -3.31 -23.94 -17.03
C HIS A 213 -4.10 -24.48 -15.83
N GLN A 214 -3.84 -25.71 -15.39
CA GLN A 214 -4.49 -26.26 -14.20
C GLN A 214 -4.10 -25.44 -12.96
N TRP A 215 -2.80 -25.21 -12.75
CA TRP A 215 -2.30 -24.40 -11.65
C TRP A 215 -2.86 -22.98 -11.67
N LEU A 216 -2.87 -22.33 -12.83
CA LEU A 216 -3.46 -20.99 -12.98
C LEU A 216 -4.92 -20.97 -12.50
N VAL A 217 -5.73 -21.94 -12.95
CA VAL A 217 -7.15 -22.02 -12.61
C VAL A 217 -7.34 -22.35 -11.14
N GLU A 218 -6.54 -23.24 -10.55
CA GLU A 218 -6.61 -23.58 -9.13
C GLU A 218 -6.24 -22.39 -8.25
N MET A 219 -5.11 -21.73 -8.53
CA MET A 219 -4.67 -20.53 -7.79
C MET A 219 -5.72 -19.43 -7.84
N LEU A 220 -6.31 -19.18 -9.01
CA LEU A 220 -7.35 -18.18 -9.16
C LEU A 220 -8.66 -18.57 -8.47
N ARG A 221 -9.20 -19.75 -8.76
CA ARG A 221 -10.56 -20.12 -8.32
C ARG A 221 -10.63 -20.54 -6.86
N ARG A 222 -9.59 -21.20 -6.36
CA ARG A 222 -9.56 -21.73 -4.99
C ARG A 222 -8.94 -20.74 -4.03
N PHE A 223 -7.85 -20.07 -4.43
CA PHE A 223 -7.07 -19.22 -3.53
C PHE A 223 -7.20 -17.73 -3.84
N ASN A 224 -7.90 -17.35 -4.92
CA ASN A 224 -8.05 -15.96 -5.35
C ASN A 224 -6.70 -15.27 -5.63
N LEU A 225 -5.70 -16.05 -6.05
CA LEU A 225 -4.36 -15.61 -6.41
C LEU A 225 -4.26 -15.48 -7.94
N HIS A 226 -3.85 -14.31 -8.42
CA HIS A 226 -3.75 -14.01 -9.83
C HIS A 226 -2.30 -14.17 -10.27
N PHE A 227 -1.98 -15.33 -10.84
CA PHE A 227 -0.65 -15.61 -11.39
C PHE A 227 -0.57 -15.14 -12.84
N SER A 228 0.55 -14.53 -13.20
CA SER A 228 0.89 -14.24 -14.59
C SER A 228 1.70 -15.38 -15.18
N ILE A 229 1.21 -15.95 -16.28
CA ILE A 229 1.98 -16.93 -17.04
C ILE A 229 3.08 -16.20 -17.80
N ILE A 230 4.33 -16.62 -17.62
CA ILE A 230 5.47 -16.23 -18.43
C ILE A 230 5.95 -17.44 -19.22
N ASP A 231 5.81 -17.35 -20.54
CA ASP A 231 6.36 -18.29 -21.51
C ASP A 231 7.37 -17.56 -22.41
N GLN A 232 7.97 -18.29 -23.36
CA GLN A 232 8.96 -17.71 -24.28
C GLN A 232 8.40 -16.51 -25.06
N SER A 233 7.17 -16.59 -25.55
CA SER A 233 6.57 -15.52 -26.34
C SER A 233 6.33 -14.25 -25.53
N ARG A 234 5.87 -14.39 -24.27
CA ARG A 234 5.66 -13.26 -23.38
C ARG A 234 6.99 -12.69 -22.88
N TYR A 235 7.97 -13.54 -22.60
CA TYR A 235 9.31 -13.11 -22.18
C TYR A 235 9.97 -12.27 -23.28
N ASP A 236 9.92 -12.74 -24.52
CA ASP A 236 10.47 -12.01 -25.67
C ASP A 236 9.71 -10.69 -25.90
N ALA A 237 8.37 -10.69 -25.84
CA ALA A 237 7.58 -9.46 -25.98
C ALA A 237 7.90 -8.41 -24.91
N LEU A 238 8.08 -8.82 -23.64
CA LEU A 238 8.43 -7.90 -22.56
C LEU A 238 9.85 -7.33 -22.72
N LYS A 239 10.79 -8.12 -23.24
CA LYS A 239 12.13 -7.62 -23.58
C LYS A 239 12.08 -6.65 -24.76
N ASP A 240 11.35 -7.00 -25.82
CA ASP A 240 11.25 -6.19 -27.04
C ASP A 240 10.53 -4.84 -26.80
N GLU A 241 9.46 -4.81 -25.99
CA GLU A 241 8.72 -3.58 -25.65
C GLU A 241 9.59 -2.56 -24.90
N GLU A 242 10.55 -3.02 -24.11
CA GLU A 242 11.40 -2.14 -23.29
C GLU A 242 12.76 -1.85 -23.93
N ASP A 243 13.26 -2.69 -24.86
CA ASP A 243 14.44 -2.38 -25.67
C ASP A 243 14.25 -1.07 -26.49
N ASP A 244 13.03 -0.76 -26.93
CA ASP A 244 12.70 0.50 -27.62
C ASP A 244 12.78 1.74 -26.70
N VAL A 245 12.57 1.56 -25.39
CA VAL A 245 12.59 2.63 -24.36
C VAL A 245 14.00 2.79 -23.77
N ASP A 246 14.65 1.66 -23.45
CA ASP A 246 15.99 1.58 -22.90
C ASP A 246 17.07 2.00 -23.90
N ALA A 247 16.84 1.86 -25.21
CA ALA A 247 17.76 2.39 -26.22
C ALA A 247 18.01 3.91 -26.07
N LEU A 248 17.04 4.69 -25.57
CA LEU A 248 17.20 6.12 -25.35
C LEU A 248 17.91 6.42 -24.01
N VAL A 249 17.67 5.62 -22.97
CA VAL A 249 18.21 5.82 -21.61
C VAL A 249 19.64 5.27 -21.50
N ASN A 250 19.90 4.08 -22.05
CA ASN A 250 21.23 3.46 -22.07
C ASN A 250 22.24 4.25 -22.91
N HIS A 251 21.78 5.02 -23.91
CA HIS A 251 22.64 5.93 -24.67
C HIS A 251 23.13 7.14 -23.85
N ILE A 252 22.42 7.50 -22.77
CA ILE A 252 22.75 8.65 -21.92
C ILE A 252 23.49 8.22 -20.65
N PHE A 253 23.12 7.08 -20.05
CA PHE A 253 23.61 6.68 -18.71
C PHE A 253 24.46 5.40 -18.67
N GLY A 254 24.65 4.69 -19.78
CA GLY A 254 25.66 3.63 -19.89
C GLY A 254 25.50 2.45 -18.91
N GLY A 255 24.26 2.06 -18.60
CA GLY A 255 23.93 0.85 -17.85
C GLY A 255 23.58 -0.30 -18.80
N ASP A 256 23.99 -1.51 -18.46
CA ASP A 256 23.53 -2.77 -19.10
C ASP A 256 22.33 -3.33 -18.31
N ASP A 257 21.52 -2.44 -17.74
CA ASP A 257 20.38 -2.78 -16.88
C ASP A 257 19.17 -3.11 -17.75
N SER A 258 19.26 -4.21 -18.51
CA SER A 258 18.06 -4.74 -19.17
C SER A 258 17.05 -5.10 -18.08
N VAL A 259 15.85 -4.54 -18.15
CA VAL A 259 14.78 -4.83 -17.19
C VAL A 259 14.48 -6.34 -17.20
N ASN A 260 14.30 -6.89 -16.00
CA ASN A 260 14.02 -8.31 -15.78
C ASN A 260 12.51 -8.58 -15.93
N PRO A 261 12.06 -9.35 -16.96
CA PRO A 261 10.63 -9.57 -17.17
C PRO A 261 9.92 -10.25 -15.98
N PHE A 262 10.67 -10.99 -15.16
CA PHE A 262 10.13 -11.63 -13.96
C PHE A 262 9.86 -10.65 -12.81
N GLU A 263 10.40 -9.43 -12.85
CA GLU A 263 10.18 -8.39 -11.85
C GLU A 263 8.91 -7.56 -12.12
N SER A 264 8.38 -7.61 -13.35
CA SER A 264 7.13 -6.94 -13.74
C SER A 264 5.92 -7.43 -12.93
N GLU A 265 5.95 -8.68 -12.48
CA GLU A 265 4.86 -9.34 -11.78
C GLU A 265 5.35 -9.94 -10.45
N GLN A 266 4.47 -9.98 -9.45
CA GLN A 266 4.81 -10.53 -8.13
C GLN A 266 4.53 -12.05 -8.02
N LEU A 267 3.56 -12.55 -8.79
CA LEU A 267 3.15 -13.96 -8.79
C LEU A 267 3.32 -14.51 -10.20
N VAL A 268 4.38 -15.29 -10.41
CA VAL A 268 4.72 -15.83 -11.72
C VAL A 268 4.54 -17.33 -11.77
N LEU A 269 3.96 -17.79 -12.87
CA LEU A 269 3.80 -19.19 -13.21
C LEU A 269 4.49 -19.43 -14.55
N CYS A 270 5.38 -20.40 -14.61
CA CYS A 270 6.05 -20.75 -15.85
C CYS A 270 6.29 -22.25 -15.92
N SER A 271 6.62 -22.74 -17.11
CA SER A 271 6.96 -24.14 -17.27
C SER A 271 8.45 -24.40 -17.07
N LEU A 272 8.75 -25.62 -16.61
CA LEU A 272 10.13 -26.08 -16.47
C LEU A 272 10.84 -26.12 -17.83
N ASP A 273 10.17 -26.65 -18.86
CA ASP A 273 10.70 -26.74 -20.22
C ASP A 273 11.11 -25.37 -20.77
N PHE A 274 10.34 -24.31 -20.49
CA PHE A 274 10.71 -22.95 -20.86
C PHE A 274 12.01 -22.50 -20.19
N LEU A 275 12.16 -22.69 -18.87
CA LEU A 275 13.37 -22.30 -18.13
C LEU A 275 14.60 -23.12 -18.53
N VAL A 276 14.41 -24.38 -18.95
CA VAL A 276 15.49 -25.23 -19.46
C VAL A 276 15.96 -24.75 -20.84
N ASN A 277 15.03 -24.37 -21.71
CA ASN A 277 15.35 -23.98 -23.09
C ASN A 277 15.88 -22.54 -23.22
N SER A 278 15.63 -21.67 -22.23
CA SER A 278 16.03 -20.26 -22.27
C SER A 278 17.01 -19.89 -21.14
N GLU A 279 18.31 -19.87 -21.46
CA GLU A 279 19.34 -19.49 -20.49
C GLU A 279 19.17 -18.06 -19.96
N LYS A 280 18.70 -17.13 -20.81
CA LYS A 280 18.43 -15.73 -20.42
C LYS A 280 17.30 -15.67 -19.40
N ALA A 281 16.15 -16.28 -19.71
CA ALA A 281 15.02 -16.32 -18.80
C ALA A 281 15.36 -16.99 -17.47
N ARG A 282 16.20 -18.04 -17.49
CA ARG A 282 16.69 -18.69 -16.26
C ARG A 282 17.50 -17.73 -15.38
N LYS A 283 18.43 -16.97 -15.96
CA LYS A 283 19.25 -16.00 -15.20
C LYS A 283 18.38 -14.88 -14.62
N ASP A 284 17.45 -14.38 -15.43
CA ASP A 284 16.49 -13.36 -15.02
C ASP A 284 15.57 -13.87 -13.88
N ALA A 285 15.04 -15.09 -14.00
CA ALA A 285 14.24 -15.70 -12.95
C ALA A 285 15.03 -15.90 -11.64
N GLN A 286 16.32 -16.23 -11.72
CA GLN A 286 17.19 -16.36 -10.54
C GLN A 286 17.48 -15.00 -9.88
N ALA A 287 17.60 -13.93 -10.66
CA ALA A 287 17.84 -12.57 -10.16
C ALA A 287 16.58 -11.92 -9.54
N ALA A 288 15.38 -12.40 -9.88
CA ALA A 288 14.10 -11.76 -9.55
C ALA A 288 13.66 -11.82 -8.06
N GLY A 289 14.52 -12.28 -7.15
CA GLY A 289 14.35 -12.14 -5.70
C GLY A 289 13.09 -12.79 -5.11
N TRP A 290 12.82 -14.06 -5.42
CA TRP A 290 11.64 -14.77 -4.94
C TRP A 290 11.68 -15.08 -3.44
N ASP A 291 10.57 -14.83 -2.73
CA ASP A 291 10.39 -15.26 -1.33
C ASP A 291 10.00 -16.74 -1.25
N MET A 292 9.29 -17.22 -2.27
CA MET A 292 8.78 -18.58 -2.34
C MET A 292 8.89 -19.15 -3.76
N MET A 293 9.22 -20.43 -3.83
CA MET A 293 9.18 -21.20 -5.07
C MET A 293 8.45 -22.53 -4.84
N VAL A 294 7.57 -22.88 -5.77
CA VAL A 294 6.86 -24.17 -5.80
C VAL A 294 7.26 -24.89 -7.07
N VAL A 295 7.64 -26.15 -6.93
CA VAL A 295 8.01 -27.03 -8.05
C VAL A 295 7.07 -28.22 -8.01
N ASP A 296 6.25 -28.38 -9.04
CA ASP A 296 5.37 -29.55 -9.15
C ASP A 296 6.05 -30.67 -9.94
N GLU A 297 5.64 -31.91 -9.66
CA GLU A 297 6.20 -33.12 -10.25
C GLU A 297 7.73 -33.22 -10.19
N ALA A 298 8.31 -32.79 -9.06
CA ALA A 298 9.75 -32.84 -8.79
C ALA A 298 10.38 -34.24 -8.91
N HIS A 299 9.56 -35.30 -8.96
CA HIS A 299 10.00 -36.66 -9.21
C HIS A 299 10.53 -36.89 -10.64
N HIS A 300 10.27 -35.97 -11.57
CA HIS A 300 10.87 -35.95 -12.91
C HIS A 300 12.29 -35.36 -12.95
N LEU A 301 12.78 -34.79 -11.85
CA LEU A 301 14.13 -34.23 -11.76
C LEU A 301 15.14 -35.35 -11.48
N GLU A 302 15.74 -35.89 -12.53
CA GLU A 302 16.70 -36.99 -12.42
C GLU A 302 18.06 -36.51 -11.90
N TRP A 303 18.54 -37.14 -10.84
CA TRP A 303 19.84 -36.85 -10.25
C TRP A 303 20.60 -38.12 -9.87
N SER A 304 21.89 -38.12 -10.17
CA SER A 304 22.88 -39.07 -9.67
C SER A 304 24.16 -38.33 -9.24
N PRO A 305 25.00 -38.92 -8.37
CA PRO A 305 26.27 -38.30 -7.97
C PRO A 305 27.20 -37.96 -9.15
N GLU A 306 27.12 -38.74 -10.24
CA GLU A 306 27.96 -38.57 -11.42
C GLU A 306 27.34 -37.64 -12.48
N GLN A 307 26.01 -37.52 -12.51
CA GLN A 307 25.28 -36.81 -13.56
C GLN A 307 23.94 -36.24 -13.04
N ALA A 308 23.68 -34.96 -13.33
CA ALA A 308 22.41 -34.30 -13.08
C ALA A 308 21.73 -33.94 -14.40
N SER A 309 20.41 -34.12 -14.49
CA SER A 309 19.64 -33.74 -15.67
C SER A 309 19.63 -32.21 -15.87
N PRO A 310 19.41 -31.70 -17.10
CA PRO A 310 19.26 -30.27 -17.35
C PRO A 310 18.18 -29.63 -16.48
N GLU A 311 17.05 -30.31 -16.30
CA GLU A 311 15.93 -29.89 -15.47
C GLU A 311 16.35 -29.73 -14.00
N TYR A 312 17.09 -30.70 -13.46
CA TYR A 312 17.60 -30.64 -12.09
C TYR A 312 18.56 -29.46 -11.88
N GLN A 313 19.34 -29.10 -12.90
CA GLN A 313 20.29 -27.97 -12.80
C GLN A 313 19.62 -26.59 -12.83
N VAL A 314 18.36 -26.51 -13.28
CA VAL A 314 17.61 -25.25 -13.38
C VAL A 314 16.96 -24.86 -12.07
N VAL A 315 16.51 -25.84 -11.29
CA VAL A 315 15.58 -25.71 -10.16
C VAL A 315 16.30 -25.71 -8.81
#